data_AF-A0A433UXI9-F1
#
_entry.id   AF-A0A433UXI9-F1
#
_cell.length_a   1.000
_cell.length_b   1.000
_cell.length_c   1.000
_cell.angle_alpha   90.00
_cell.angle_beta   90.00
_cell.angle_gamma   90.00
#
_symmetry.space_group_name_H-M   'P 1'
#
loop_
_entity.id
_entity.type
_entity.pdbx_description
1 polymer ?
#
loop_
_entity_poly.entity_id
_entity_poly.type
_entity_poly.pdbx_seq_one_letter_code
_entity_poly.pdbx_strand_id
1 'polypeptide(L)'
;MPDLTAKEVTNLYLYGTTTTSKNLVNDSLIRPLTLPKVTSVNVDKKDFMAGAGRFAVGATFELVQKFFNPGSSTPLVPAGSYTKQEVANKLKVSNLNWDMRQTDYQDSFDDYAQRVYVYNSQSFQISDNAKFIVEANGAKRIENFAVEFQKGRQENFDFIGGGAIAGAGNPYLEARVDPSRIGRTVNINFVGSLPTTTYNKQSFDNDRVKMSTWKGLNSIKLLLDMGALSDQLFNNGSTKFLEGNKPILYGTVGADTISAASFFNKLNEKYTAYPFNYLSTKATLIEYKNNGVVIIGGDGADKLTGSSKDDKFDGGKGNDILDGGGSNGDIAVYSGNYNDYKLTLSKTDLKTVTIAHIGGTKRDGTDTLTNIEFAQFKDKKVSLKELNTAPVTAIRSIELTQSNNEILGTSGYDELTGSSKGERIIGLQGADKLTGKGGNDQFVYTSIRDKGDTITDFEVGKDTIVFTQLLDSLVRGGYTGTNAFTDGYVRVVEGSISNNFKVEIDADGFTGRDIFQPFITVNVASGGALNNPNNFVF
;
A
#
# COMPACT_ATOMS: atom_id res chain seq x y z
N MET A 1 12.21 27.69 -21.62
CA MET A 1 11.62 27.69 -20.26
C MET A 1 12.81 27.73 -19.31
N PRO A 2 12.75 28.28 -18.08
CA PRO A 2 13.84 27.97 -17.15
C PRO A 2 14.04 26.44 -17.07
N ASP A 3 15.28 26.02 -16.79
CA ASP A 3 15.67 24.61 -16.63
C ASP A 3 14.63 23.82 -15.81
N LEU A 4 14.39 22.55 -16.16
CA LEU A 4 13.36 21.71 -15.55
C LEU A 4 13.50 21.70 -14.03
N THR A 5 12.45 22.11 -13.33
CA THR A 5 12.51 22.25 -11.86
C THR A 5 12.24 20.92 -11.17
N ALA A 6 12.72 20.79 -9.92
CA ALA A 6 12.41 19.65 -9.08
C ALA A 6 10.90 19.48 -8.86
N LYS A 7 10.15 20.60 -8.78
CA LYS A 7 8.68 20.58 -8.65
C LYS A 7 8.03 19.99 -9.90
N GLU A 8 8.40 20.47 -11.08
CA GLU A 8 7.81 20.01 -12.34
C GLU A 8 8.11 18.54 -12.60
N VAL A 9 9.36 18.09 -12.44
CA VAL A 9 9.70 16.68 -12.64
C VAL A 9 9.03 15.79 -11.60
N THR A 10 8.89 16.24 -10.35
CA THR A 10 8.17 15.49 -9.30
C THR A 10 6.68 15.34 -9.63
N ASN A 11 6.04 16.41 -10.11
CA ASN A 11 4.64 16.34 -10.52
C ASN A 11 4.47 15.46 -11.78
N LEU A 12 5.40 15.51 -12.74
CA LEU A 12 5.38 14.62 -13.89
C LEU A 12 5.54 13.16 -13.44
N TYR A 13 6.46 12.92 -12.52
CA TYR A 13 6.71 11.62 -11.92
C TYR A 13 5.47 11.10 -11.20
N LEU A 14 4.80 11.89 -10.34
CA LEU A 14 3.65 11.46 -9.52
C LEU A 14 2.30 11.50 -10.24
N TYR A 15 2.07 12.52 -11.07
CA TYR A 15 0.75 12.88 -11.61
C TYR A 15 0.70 12.89 -13.15
N GLY A 16 1.85 12.75 -13.82
CA GLY A 16 1.93 12.81 -15.28
C GLY A 16 1.75 14.22 -15.88
N THR A 17 1.71 15.27 -15.05
CA THR A 17 1.60 16.68 -15.48
C THR A 17 2.59 17.54 -14.69
N THR A 18 2.92 18.74 -15.15
CA THR A 18 3.86 19.64 -14.42
C THR A 18 3.28 20.26 -13.15
N THR A 19 1.98 20.11 -12.93
CA THR A 19 1.25 20.68 -11.78
C THR A 19 0.73 19.60 -10.85
N THR A 20 0.62 19.93 -9.56
CA THR A 20 0.03 19.03 -8.56
C THR A 20 -1.44 18.74 -8.89
N SER A 21 -1.86 17.48 -8.76
CA SER A 21 -3.27 17.11 -8.92
C SER A 21 -4.14 17.82 -7.89
N LYS A 22 -5.31 18.33 -8.32
CA LYS A 22 -6.30 18.94 -7.42
C LYS A 22 -7.12 17.91 -6.66
N ASN A 23 -7.19 16.67 -7.16
CA ASN A 23 -7.92 15.58 -6.54
C ASN A 23 -6.94 14.43 -6.30
N LEU A 24 -6.39 14.39 -5.09
CA LEU A 24 -5.45 13.34 -4.67
C LEU A 24 -6.17 12.05 -4.30
N VAL A 25 -7.47 12.08 -4.00
CA VAL A 25 -8.22 10.85 -3.70
C VAL A 25 -8.74 10.12 -4.94
N ASN A 26 -8.23 10.46 -6.12
CA ASN A 26 -8.61 9.82 -7.37
C ASN A 26 -7.77 8.56 -7.60
N ASP A 27 -8.41 7.40 -7.67
CA ASP A 27 -7.79 6.11 -7.93
C ASP A 27 -7.01 6.04 -9.25
N SER A 28 -7.29 6.89 -10.24
CA SER A 28 -6.49 6.98 -11.49
C SER A 28 -5.04 7.45 -11.28
N LEU A 29 -4.71 7.95 -10.09
CA LEU A 29 -3.33 8.19 -9.68
C LEU A 29 -2.58 6.88 -9.41
N ILE A 30 -3.31 5.81 -9.06
CA ILE A 30 -2.79 4.46 -9.06
C ILE A 30 -2.58 4.04 -10.52
N ARG A 31 -1.34 3.69 -10.83
CA ARG A 31 -0.95 3.32 -12.19
C ARG A 31 -0.44 1.87 -12.17
N PRO A 32 -0.56 1.09 -13.26
CA PRO A 32 0.18 -0.17 -13.35
C PRO A 32 1.69 0.07 -13.34
N LEU A 33 2.45 -0.84 -12.73
CA LEU A 33 3.93 -0.87 -12.89
C LEU A 33 4.35 -1.34 -14.30
N THR A 34 3.45 -2.01 -15.01
CA THR A 34 3.72 -2.72 -16.28
C THR A 34 3.30 -1.98 -17.54
N LEU A 35 2.67 -0.80 -17.44
CA LEU A 35 2.30 0.01 -18.62
C LEU A 35 3.29 1.17 -18.80
N PRO A 36 3.76 1.43 -20.03
CA PRO A 36 4.51 2.65 -20.32
C PRO A 36 3.51 3.81 -20.38
N LYS A 37 3.15 4.36 -19.22
CA LYS A 37 2.89 5.79 -19.16
C LYS A 37 4.21 6.46 -18.82
N VAL A 38 5.14 6.37 -19.77
CA VAL A 38 6.32 7.22 -19.78
C VAL A 38 5.81 8.64 -19.97
N THR A 39 5.83 9.42 -18.90
CA THR A 39 5.63 10.85 -19.04
C THR A 39 6.91 11.40 -19.67
N SER A 40 6.77 12.25 -20.68
CA SER A 40 7.92 12.87 -21.33
C SER A 40 7.87 14.37 -21.12
N VAL A 41 9.04 14.98 -20.98
CA VAL A 41 9.17 16.43 -20.94
C VAL A 41 10.28 16.87 -21.89
N ASN A 42 10.01 17.94 -22.63
CA ASN A 42 10.99 18.54 -23.51
C ASN A 42 11.75 19.62 -22.74
N VAL A 43 13.07 19.52 -22.72
CA VAL A 43 13.98 20.52 -22.18
C VAL A 43 14.76 21.13 -23.32
N ASP A 44 14.75 22.46 -23.46
CA ASP A 44 15.57 23.11 -24.47
C ASP A 44 17.05 22.95 -24.14
N LYS A 45 17.84 22.54 -25.14
CA LYS A 45 19.28 22.32 -24.95
C LYS A 45 20.00 23.55 -24.43
N LYS A 46 19.63 24.77 -24.86
CA LYS A 46 20.28 26.00 -24.40
C LYS A 46 19.96 26.27 -22.94
N ASP A 47 18.71 26.06 -22.55
CA ASP A 47 18.25 26.24 -21.16
C ASP A 47 19.00 25.26 -20.23
N PHE A 48 19.10 23.98 -20.62
CA PHE A 48 19.90 23.00 -19.89
C PHE A 48 21.38 23.38 -19.81
N MET A 49 22.00 23.75 -20.93
CA MET A 49 23.44 24.10 -20.96
C MET A 49 23.74 25.39 -20.17
N ALA A 50 22.76 26.27 -19.99
CA ALA A 50 22.85 27.43 -19.08
C ALA A 50 22.69 27.04 -17.61
N GLY A 51 21.87 26.01 -17.31
CA GLY A 51 21.62 25.47 -15.97
C GLY A 51 22.50 24.27 -15.64
N ALA A 52 21.88 23.09 -15.53
CA ALA A 52 22.53 21.84 -15.10
C ALA A 52 23.69 21.37 -16.00
N GLY A 53 23.71 21.76 -17.28
CA GLY A 53 24.72 21.39 -18.27
C GLY A 53 25.93 22.33 -18.34
N ARG A 54 25.99 23.40 -17.54
CA ARG A 54 27.04 24.44 -17.62
C ARG A 54 28.48 23.96 -17.39
N PHE A 55 28.64 22.74 -16.87
CA PHE A 55 29.92 22.06 -16.64
C PHE A 55 30.41 21.30 -17.88
N ALA A 56 29.57 21.11 -18.89
CA ALA A 56 29.92 20.49 -20.16
C ALA A 56 30.63 21.49 -21.08
N VAL A 57 31.93 21.69 -20.85
CA VAL A 57 32.79 22.61 -21.63
C VAL A 57 33.82 21.83 -22.46
N GLY A 58 34.42 22.47 -23.46
CA GLY A 58 35.29 21.75 -24.41
C GLY A 58 36.51 21.11 -23.76
N ALA A 59 37.10 21.76 -22.75
CA ALA A 59 38.28 21.24 -22.07
C ALA A 59 38.02 19.99 -21.19
N THR A 60 36.77 19.54 -21.01
CA THR A 60 36.49 18.27 -20.32
C THR A 60 36.79 17.04 -21.18
N PHE A 61 36.76 17.19 -22.51
CA PHE A 61 37.00 16.09 -23.45
C PHE A 61 38.49 15.78 -23.59
N GLU A 62 38.87 14.51 -23.42
CA GLU A 62 40.26 14.05 -23.57
C GLU A 62 40.84 14.43 -24.94
N LEU A 63 40.04 14.31 -26.00
CA LEU A 63 40.44 14.68 -27.36
C LEU A 63 40.87 16.15 -27.45
N VAL A 64 40.09 17.06 -26.85
CA VAL A 64 40.37 18.50 -26.87
C VAL A 64 41.60 18.82 -26.03
N GLN A 65 41.72 18.21 -24.85
CA GLN A 65 42.89 18.35 -23.98
C GLN A 65 44.18 17.95 -24.71
N LYS A 66 44.22 16.75 -25.32
CA LYS A 66 45.40 16.29 -26.07
C LYS A 66 45.65 17.10 -27.34
N PHE A 67 44.61 17.64 -27.97
CA PHE A 67 44.77 18.48 -29.15
C PHE A 67 45.45 19.82 -28.82
N PHE A 68 45.00 20.53 -27.79
CA PHE A 68 45.52 21.86 -27.42
C PHE A 68 46.70 21.85 -26.43
N ASN A 69 46.87 20.78 -25.67
CA ASN A 69 47.94 20.61 -24.69
C ASN A 69 48.48 19.17 -24.71
N PRO A 70 49.08 18.72 -25.84
CA PRO A 70 49.65 17.39 -25.94
C PRO A 70 50.77 17.22 -24.91
N GLY A 71 50.69 16.16 -24.08
CA GLY A 71 51.79 15.78 -23.20
C GLY A 71 53.00 15.30 -24.00
N SER A 72 54.16 15.13 -23.36
CA SER A 72 55.42 14.74 -24.01
C SER A 72 55.36 13.42 -24.78
N SER A 73 54.47 12.51 -24.40
CA SER A 73 54.24 11.22 -25.06
C SER A 73 53.11 11.24 -26.11
N THR A 74 52.45 12.39 -26.31
CA THR A 74 51.32 12.52 -27.25
C THR A 74 51.82 12.78 -28.66
N PRO A 75 51.40 11.99 -29.67
CA PRO A 75 51.84 12.20 -31.05
C PRO A 75 51.50 13.59 -31.58
N LEU A 76 52.40 14.19 -32.36
CA LEU A 76 52.13 15.45 -33.04
C LEU A 76 51.11 15.25 -34.17
N VAL A 77 50.21 16.21 -34.32
CA VAL A 77 49.28 16.30 -35.44
C VAL A 77 49.87 17.29 -36.46
N PRO A 78 50.27 16.85 -37.67
CA PRO A 78 50.81 17.75 -38.69
C PRO A 78 49.81 18.83 -39.13
N ALA A 79 50.30 19.90 -39.74
CA ALA A 79 49.46 20.93 -40.35
C ALA A 79 48.44 20.30 -41.31
N GLY A 80 47.20 20.75 -41.25
CA GLY A 80 46.10 20.17 -42.02
C GLY A 80 44.74 20.35 -41.37
N SER A 81 43.75 19.75 -42.03
CA SER A 81 42.34 19.77 -41.65
C SER A 81 41.88 18.33 -41.43
N TYR A 82 41.30 18.04 -40.28
CA TYR A 82 40.96 16.68 -39.88
C TYR A 82 39.55 16.62 -39.30
N THR A 83 38.90 15.49 -39.53
CA THR A 83 37.68 15.09 -38.83
C THR A 83 37.98 14.72 -37.37
N LYS A 84 36.94 14.68 -36.54
CA LYS A 84 36.99 14.21 -35.15
C LYS A 84 37.69 12.84 -35.02
N GLN A 85 37.35 11.88 -35.89
CA GLN A 85 37.91 10.52 -35.83
C GLN A 85 39.38 10.46 -36.25
N GLU A 86 39.77 11.23 -37.28
CA GLU A 86 41.18 11.26 -37.73
C GLU A 86 42.10 11.81 -36.66
N VAL A 87 41.70 12.89 -35.97
CA VAL A 87 42.49 13.43 -34.85
C VAL A 87 42.51 12.46 -33.68
N ALA A 88 41.39 11.82 -33.35
CA ALA A 88 41.34 10.81 -32.29
C ALA A 88 42.33 9.66 -32.53
N ASN A 89 42.38 9.13 -33.76
CA ASN A 89 43.31 8.08 -34.15
C ASN A 89 44.77 8.55 -34.01
N LYS A 90 45.09 9.77 -34.45
CA LYS A 90 46.44 10.34 -34.32
C LYS A 90 46.84 10.56 -32.87
N LEU A 91 45.93 11.05 -32.03
CA LEU A 91 46.17 11.33 -30.61
C LEU A 91 45.99 10.12 -29.69
N LYS A 92 45.64 8.95 -30.25
CA LYS A 92 45.35 7.71 -29.52
C LYS A 92 44.28 7.92 -28.44
N VAL A 93 43.17 8.55 -28.81
CA VAL A 93 42.00 8.76 -27.94
C VAL A 93 40.91 7.80 -28.38
N SER A 94 40.52 6.89 -27.49
CA SER A 94 39.48 5.89 -27.75
C SER A 94 38.10 6.34 -27.28
N ASN A 95 38.01 7.07 -26.18
CA ASN A 95 36.74 7.63 -25.68
C ASN A 95 36.57 9.08 -26.17
N LEU A 96 35.60 9.30 -27.05
CA LEU A 96 35.28 10.63 -27.59
C LEU A 96 34.14 11.32 -26.85
N ASN A 97 33.53 10.62 -25.91
CA ASN A 97 32.43 11.12 -25.10
C ASN A 97 32.94 11.54 -23.72
N TRP A 98 32.13 12.34 -23.03
CA TRP A 98 32.38 12.74 -21.66
C TRP A 98 31.12 12.53 -20.83
N ASP A 99 31.25 11.76 -19.75
CA ASP A 99 30.18 11.47 -18.81
C ASP A 99 30.27 12.45 -17.63
N MET A 100 29.20 13.22 -17.42
CA MET A 100 29.06 14.16 -16.33
C MET A 100 28.21 13.54 -15.22
N ARG A 101 28.65 13.64 -13.97
CA ARG A 101 27.80 13.42 -12.79
C ARG A 101 27.62 14.73 -12.06
N GLN A 102 26.36 15.09 -11.79
CA GLN A 102 26.02 16.35 -11.12
C GLN A 102 26.64 16.48 -9.73
N THR A 103 26.95 15.36 -9.07
CA THR A 103 27.61 15.29 -7.76
C THR A 103 29.08 15.73 -7.77
N ASP A 104 29.72 15.70 -8.93
CA ASP A 104 31.18 15.89 -9.04
C ASP A 104 31.56 17.37 -9.26
N TYR A 105 30.57 18.21 -9.56
CA TYR A 105 30.77 19.61 -9.93
C TYR A 105 29.93 20.50 -9.04
N GLN A 106 30.51 21.57 -8.51
CA GLN A 106 29.84 22.68 -7.84
C GLN A 106 30.58 23.98 -8.15
N ASP A 107 29.86 25.06 -8.37
CA ASP A 107 30.39 26.42 -8.56
C ASP A 107 29.74 27.39 -7.56
N SER A 108 29.79 28.71 -7.83
CA SER A 108 29.19 29.73 -6.96
C SER A 108 27.66 29.75 -6.98
N PHE A 109 27.00 29.02 -7.88
CA PHE A 109 25.54 28.94 -7.96
C PHE A 109 25.02 27.78 -7.09
N ASP A 110 24.16 28.09 -6.12
CA ASP A 110 23.59 27.10 -5.19
C ASP A 110 22.29 26.48 -5.73
N ASP A 111 22.38 25.79 -6.87
CA ASP A 111 21.28 25.07 -7.54
C ASP A 111 21.50 23.55 -7.56
N TYR A 112 22.51 23.07 -6.83
CA TYR A 112 23.02 21.72 -7.00
C TYR A 112 22.04 20.64 -6.53
N ALA A 113 21.27 20.92 -5.49
CA ALA A 113 20.27 19.99 -5.00
C ALA A 113 19.25 19.68 -6.10
N GLN A 114 18.75 20.73 -6.78
CA GLN A 114 17.81 20.58 -7.88
C GLN A 114 18.43 19.80 -9.05
N ARG A 115 19.62 20.16 -9.53
CA ARG A 115 20.20 19.48 -10.70
C ARG A 115 20.54 18.01 -10.42
N VAL A 116 21.01 17.68 -9.21
CA VAL A 116 21.26 16.28 -8.80
C VAL A 116 19.94 15.51 -8.77
N TYR A 117 18.90 16.10 -8.17
CA TYR A 117 17.58 15.48 -8.12
C TYR A 117 16.99 15.24 -9.51
N VAL A 118 17.05 16.23 -10.41
CA VAL A 118 16.40 16.17 -11.73
C VAL A 118 17.18 15.30 -12.73
N TYR A 119 18.50 15.47 -12.82
CA TYR A 119 19.28 14.95 -13.95
C TYR A 119 20.35 13.91 -13.58
N ASN A 120 20.82 13.85 -12.32
CA ASN A 120 21.90 12.95 -11.83
C ASN A 120 23.18 12.86 -12.70
N SER A 121 23.14 12.23 -13.89
CA SER A 121 24.27 12.09 -14.81
C SER A 121 23.88 12.23 -16.28
N GLN A 122 24.65 12.99 -17.06
CA GLN A 122 24.44 13.17 -18.50
C GLN A 122 25.71 12.89 -19.28
N SER A 123 25.61 12.33 -20.49
CA SER A 123 26.74 12.12 -21.38
C SER A 123 26.73 13.07 -22.57
N PHE A 124 27.92 13.53 -22.96
CA PHE A 124 28.14 14.49 -24.01
C PHE A 124 29.16 14.01 -25.04
N GLN A 125 29.09 14.60 -26.22
CA GLN A 125 30.02 14.44 -27.33
C GLN A 125 30.35 15.81 -27.94
N ILE A 126 31.44 15.91 -28.69
CA ILE A 126 31.69 17.07 -29.56
C ILE A 126 30.90 16.88 -30.86
N SER A 127 30.37 17.97 -31.44
CA SER A 127 29.65 17.98 -32.73
C SER A 127 30.29 17.08 -33.79
N ASP A 128 29.48 16.31 -34.51
CA ASP A 128 29.97 15.34 -35.49
C ASP A 128 30.66 15.98 -36.70
N ASN A 129 30.23 17.20 -37.05
CA ASN A 129 30.82 18.00 -38.14
C ASN A 129 31.97 18.91 -37.66
N ALA A 130 32.43 18.75 -36.41
CA ALA A 130 33.58 19.50 -35.90
C ALA A 130 34.85 19.17 -36.70
N LYS A 131 35.57 20.22 -37.07
CA LYS A 131 36.74 20.13 -37.96
C LYS A 131 37.97 20.68 -37.24
N PHE A 132 38.94 19.82 -36.99
CA PHE A 132 40.16 20.15 -36.26
C PHE A 132 41.21 20.66 -37.25
N ILE A 133 41.68 21.89 -37.04
CA ILE A 133 42.64 22.56 -37.91
C ILE A 133 43.95 22.75 -37.16
N VAL A 134 45.05 22.34 -37.79
CA VAL A 134 46.42 22.70 -37.41
C VAL A 134 47.00 23.56 -38.51
N GLU A 135 47.27 24.83 -38.21
CA GLU A 135 47.87 25.77 -39.14
C GLU A 135 49.35 25.48 -39.37
N ALA A 136 49.91 26.01 -40.45
CA ALA A 136 51.33 25.82 -40.79
C ALA A 136 52.28 26.33 -39.69
N ASN A 137 51.88 27.36 -38.94
CA ASN A 137 52.63 27.91 -37.80
C ASN A 137 52.39 27.14 -36.49
N GLY A 138 51.64 26.02 -36.52
CA GLY A 138 51.31 25.20 -35.37
C GLY A 138 50.11 25.68 -34.55
N ALA A 139 49.48 26.81 -34.90
CA ALA A 139 48.26 27.27 -34.25
C ALA A 139 47.11 26.28 -34.48
N LYS A 140 46.25 26.10 -33.48
CA LYS A 140 45.19 25.10 -33.49
C LYS A 140 43.83 25.73 -33.27
N ARG A 141 42.82 25.21 -33.94
CA ARG A 141 41.40 25.50 -33.66
C ARG A 141 40.52 24.32 -34.06
N ILE A 142 39.27 24.36 -33.62
CA ILE A 142 38.20 23.46 -34.02
C ILE A 142 37.08 24.34 -34.58
N GLU A 143 36.74 24.15 -35.86
CA GLU A 143 35.61 24.79 -36.51
C GLU A 143 34.34 23.93 -36.30
N ASN A 144 33.17 24.57 -36.37
CA ASN A 144 31.86 23.92 -36.10
C ASN A 144 31.80 23.22 -34.74
N PHE A 145 32.44 23.79 -33.73
CA PHE A 145 32.52 23.19 -32.40
C PHE A 145 31.25 23.50 -31.59
N ALA A 146 30.59 22.46 -31.10
CA ALA A 146 29.69 22.52 -29.95
C ALA A 146 29.85 21.28 -29.07
N VAL A 147 29.46 21.41 -27.80
CA VAL A 147 29.28 20.28 -26.88
C VAL A 147 27.81 19.86 -26.98
N GLU A 148 27.57 18.63 -27.43
CA GLU A 148 26.25 18.07 -27.71
C GLU A 148 25.97 16.88 -26.80
N PHE A 149 24.71 16.47 -26.71
CA PHE A 149 24.28 15.28 -25.99
C PHE A 149 24.72 14.03 -26.75
N GLN A 150 25.20 13.02 -26.04
CA GLN A 150 25.57 11.76 -26.67
C GLN A 150 24.35 11.12 -27.34
N LYS A 151 24.50 10.73 -28.61
CA LYS A 151 23.45 10.05 -29.36
C LYS A 151 23.17 8.66 -28.78
N GLY A 152 21.88 8.29 -28.73
CA GLY A 152 21.44 6.96 -28.32
C GLY A 152 21.40 6.72 -26.81
N ARG A 153 21.62 7.75 -25.97
CA ARG A 153 21.37 7.69 -24.52
C ARG A 153 20.12 8.52 -24.17
N GLN A 154 19.14 7.86 -23.55
CA GLN A 154 17.93 8.51 -23.02
C GLN A 154 18.21 8.96 -21.59
N GLU A 155 17.88 10.21 -21.29
CA GLU A 155 17.85 10.72 -19.91
C GLU A 155 16.47 10.51 -19.30
N ASN A 156 16.41 10.21 -18.01
CA ASN A 156 15.17 10.02 -17.28
C ASN A 156 15.26 10.40 -15.79
N PHE A 157 14.08 10.53 -15.18
CA PHE A 157 13.92 10.64 -13.73
C PHE A 157 13.09 9.45 -13.23
N ASP A 158 13.68 8.59 -12.41
CA ASP A 158 13.06 7.35 -11.92
C ASP A 158 13.51 6.91 -10.51
N PHE A 159 14.27 7.75 -9.80
CA PHE A 159 14.94 7.39 -8.53
C PHE A 159 15.91 6.20 -8.64
N ILE A 160 16.32 5.79 -9.84
CA ILE A 160 17.32 4.74 -10.09
C ILE A 160 18.58 5.44 -10.62
N GLY A 161 19.71 5.22 -9.95
CA GLY A 161 20.96 5.86 -10.34
C GLY A 161 22.17 5.02 -9.98
N GLY A 162 23.26 5.19 -10.73
CA GLY A 162 24.54 4.54 -10.43
C GLY A 162 25.35 5.28 -9.37
N GLY A 163 26.10 4.54 -8.56
CA GLY A 163 27.07 5.08 -7.58
C GLY A 163 26.60 5.05 -6.12
N ALA A 164 27.54 5.18 -5.19
CA ALA A 164 27.28 5.03 -3.75
C ALA A 164 26.33 6.09 -3.17
N ILE A 165 26.39 7.32 -3.68
CA ILE A 165 25.54 8.43 -3.22
C ILE A 165 24.09 8.24 -3.68
N ALA A 166 23.88 7.87 -4.95
CA ALA A 166 22.55 7.53 -5.46
C ALA A 166 21.96 6.30 -4.75
N GLY A 167 22.79 5.27 -4.51
CA GLY A 167 22.38 4.04 -3.83
C GLY A 167 21.92 4.25 -2.37
N ALA A 168 22.44 5.25 -1.67
CA ALA A 168 22.02 5.60 -0.31
C ALA A 168 20.95 6.70 -0.28
N GLY A 169 21.04 7.71 -1.16
CA GLY A 169 20.14 8.86 -1.16
C GLY A 169 18.77 8.57 -1.77
N ASN A 170 18.70 7.78 -2.84
CA ASN A 170 17.46 7.57 -3.58
C ASN A 170 16.40 6.82 -2.76
N PRO A 171 16.69 5.72 -2.04
CA PRO A 171 15.67 5.03 -1.24
C PRO A 171 15.06 5.91 -0.13
N TYR A 172 15.85 6.84 0.40
CA TYR A 172 15.42 7.81 1.40
C TYR A 172 14.53 8.90 0.80
N LEU A 173 14.91 9.45 -0.35
CA LEU A 173 14.12 10.47 -1.05
C LEU A 173 12.84 9.90 -1.64
N GLU A 174 12.89 8.72 -2.28
CA GLU A 174 11.71 8.04 -2.83
C GLU A 174 10.66 7.82 -1.73
N ALA A 175 11.07 7.40 -0.53
CA ALA A 175 10.15 7.21 0.59
C ALA A 175 9.46 8.50 1.06
N ARG A 176 10.08 9.66 0.82
CA ARG A 176 9.55 10.98 1.18
C ARG A 176 8.68 11.57 0.10
N VAL A 177 9.07 11.35 -1.14
CA VAL A 177 8.43 11.91 -2.33
C VAL A 177 7.25 11.04 -2.77
N ASP A 178 7.35 9.72 -2.61
CA ASP A 178 6.42 8.74 -3.15
C ASP A 178 6.30 7.51 -2.24
N PRO A 179 5.78 7.69 -1.01
CA PRO A 179 5.71 6.61 -0.02
C PRO A 179 4.79 5.45 -0.43
N SER A 180 3.83 5.70 -1.32
CA SER A 180 2.91 4.68 -1.87
C SER A 180 3.34 4.17 -3.25
N ARG A 181 4.45 4.68 -3.81
CA ARG A 181 5.05 4.24 -5.10
C ARG A 181 4.12 4.39 -6.31
N ILE A 182 3.35 5.46 -6.34
CA ILE A 182 2.45 5.79 -7.46
C ILE A 182 3.20 6.40 -8.65
N GLY A 183 4.46 6.79 -8.48
CA GLY A 183 5.26 7.55 -9.46
C GLY A 183 5.85 6.72 -10.60
N ARG A 184 6.04 7.33 -11.77
CA ARG A 184 6.50 6.67 -13.01
C ARG A 184 7.66 7.42 -13.63
N THR A 185 8.56 6.68 -14.28
CA THR A 185 9.71 7.22 -15.01
C THR A 185 9.31 8.38 -15.92
N VAL A 186 10.04 9.48 -15.82
CA VAL A 186 9.89 10.64 -16.69
C VAL A 186 11.04 10.67 -17.67
N ASN A 187 10.77 10.52 -18.97
CA ASN A 187 11.79 10.71 -19.99
C ASN A 187 12.04 12.20 -20.23
N ILE A 188 13.30 12.58 -20.26
CA ILE A 188 13.74 13.95 -20.51
C ILE A 188 14.30 14.03 -21.93
N ASN A 189 13.62 14.78 -22.78
CA ASN A 189 13.97 14.93 -24.18
C ASN A 189 14.64 16.29 -24.42
N PHE A 190 15.91 16.26 -24.77
CA PHE A 190 16.64 17.49 -25.08
C PHE A 190 16.35 17.96 -26.51
N VAL A 191 15.56 19.03 -26.63
CA VAL A 191 15.08 19.59 -27.90
C VAL A 191 15.78 20.90 -28.26
N GLY A 192 15.64 21.32 -29.52
CA GLY A 192 16.30 22.51 -30.03
C GLY A 192 17.75 22.26 -30.48
N SER A 193 18.44 23.35 -30.78
CA SER A 193 19.79 23.37 -31.37
C SER A 193 20.76 24.18 -30.53
N LEU A 194 21.99 23.69 -30.40
CA LEU A 194 23.09 24.45 -29.82
C LEU A 194 23.87 25.16 -30.93
N PRO A 195 24.28 26.42 -30.72
CA PRO A 195 25.11 27.12 -31.69
C PRO A 195 26.51 26.49 -31.76
N THR A 196 27.05 26.38 -32.97
CA THR A 196 28.45 26.02 -33.17
C THR A 196 29.32 27.26 -33.23
N THR A 197 30.56 27.15 -32.75
CA THR A 197 31.55 28.24 -32.77
C THR A 197 32.92 27.74 -33.24
N THR A 198 33.86 28.67 -33.41
CA THR A 198 35.28 28.33 -33.52
C THR A 198 35.89 28.23 -32.12
N TYR A 199 36.39 27.06 -31.76
CA TYR A 199 37.04 26.80 -30.48
C TYR A 199 38.55 26.77 -30.67
N ASN A 200 39.27 27.70 -30.04
CA ASN A 200 40.72 27.86 -30.23
C ASN A 200 41.48 27.74 -28.89
N LYS A 201 42.78 28.02 -28.91
CA LYS A 201 43.62 27.96 -27.71
C LYS A 201 43.12 28.87 -26.58
N GLN A 202 42.65 30.08 -26.90
CA GLN A 202 42.07 30.98 -25.91
C GLN A 202 40.78 30.41 -25.31
N SER A 203 39.89 29.84 -26.13
CA SER A 203 38.69 29.15 -25.64
C SER A 203 39.04 28.01 -24.69
N PHE A 204 40.05 27.21 -25.05
CA PHE A 204 40.55 26.12 -24.22
C PHE A 204 41.11 26.59 -22.88
N ASP A 205 41.94 27.62 -22.89
CA ASP A 205 42.54 28.14 -21.65
C ASP A 205 41.46 28.81 -20.76
N ASN A 206 40.45 29.47 -21.35
CA ASN A 206 39.29 29.99 -20.62
C ASN A 206 38.47 28.87 -19.94
N ASP A 207 38.21 27.77 -20.65
CA ASP A 207 37.52 26.62 -20.08
C ASP A 207 38.32 26.03 -18.91
N ARG A 208 39.65 25.91 -19.03
CA ARG A 208 40.51 25.43 -17.94
C ARG A 208 40.46 26.34 -16.70
N VAL A 209 40.46 27.66 -16.91
CA VAL A 209 40.27 28.62 -15.82
C VAL A 209 38.90 28.40 -15.17
N LYS A 210 37.82 28.26 -15.96
CA LYS A 210 36.48 27.97 -15.44
C LYS A 210 36.45 26.68 -14.63
N MET A 211 36.99 25.59 -15.16
CA MET A 211 37.08 24.29 -14.49
C MET A 211 37.85 24.36 -13.16
N SER A 212 38.88 25.20 -13.06
CA SER A 212 39.66 25.37 -11.82
C SER A 212 38.86 25.97 -10.66
N THR A 213 37.71 26.59 -10.94
CA THR A 213 36.81 27.13 -9.92
C THR A 213 35.84 26.10 -9.36
N TRP A 214 35.68 24.96 -10.03
CA TRP A 214 34.72 23.93 -9.64
C TRP A 214 35.23 23.10 -8.47
N LYS A 215 34.32 22.69 -7.60
CA LYS A 215 34.61 21.92 -6.40
C LYS A 215 33.76 20.65 -6.37
N GLY A 216 34.31 19.58 -5.80
CA GLY A 216 33.53 18.42 -5.40
C GLY A 216 32.72 18.72 -4.15
N LEU A 217 31.56 18.08 -4.01
CA LEU A 217 30.64 18.32 -2.90
C LEU A 217 31.05 17.61 -1.61
N ASN A 218 30.75 18.26 -0.49
CA ASN A 218 30.68 17.61 0.81
C ASN A 218 29.39 16.80 0.88
N SER A 219 29.50 15.49 1.05
CA SER A 219 28.36 14.56 1.12
C SER A 219 27.33 14.94 2.19
N ILE A 220 27.76 15.56 3.30
CA ILE A 220 26.87 16.05 4.36
C ILE A 220 26.03 17.22 3.86
N LYS A 221 26.62 18.18 3.13
CA LYS A 221 25.86 19.32 2.57
C LYS A 221 24.78 18.82 1.61
N LEU A 222 25.13 17.88 0.73
CA LEU A 222 24.19 17.28 -0.23
C LEU A 222 22.98 16.67 0.47
N LEU A 223 23.21 15.90 1.53
CA LEU A 223 22.12 15.32 2.31
C LEU A 223 21.24 16.40 2.96
N LEU A 224 21.82 17.48 3.47
CA LEU A 224 21.06 18.58 4.07
C LEU A 224 20.15 19.27 3.06
N ASP A 225 20.70 19.59 1.88
CA ASP A 225 19.95 20.31 0.86
C ASP A 225 18.92 19.41 0.15
N MET A 226 19.16 18.10 0.09
CA MET A 226 18.16 17.10 -0.31
C MET A 226 16.99 17.03 0.67
N GLY A 227 17.27 17.11 1.98
CA GLY A 227 16.23 17.24 3.01
C GLY A 227 15.40 18.51 2.81
N ALA A 228 16.05 19.67 2.66
CA ALA A 228 15.39 20.94 2.41
C ALA A 228 14.55 20.94 1.12
N LEU A 229 15.04 20.31 0.05
CA LEU A 229 14.31 20.15 -1.20
C LEU A 229 13.04 19.29 -1.00
N SER A 230 13.15 18.18 -0.27
CA SER A 230 12.00 17.34 0.08
C SER A 230 10.94 18.13 0.86
N ASP A 231 11.35 18.95 1.83
CA ASP A 231 10.43 19.79 2.60
C ASP A 231 9.77 20.85 1.71
N GLN A 232 10.51 21.42 0.75
CA GLN A 232 9.96 22.36 -0.23
C GLN A 232 8.93 21.68 -1.13
N LEU A 233 9.17 20.45 -1.57
CA LEU A 233 8.23 19.65 -2.36
C LEU A 233 6.96 19.31 -1.58
N PHE A 234 7.07 19.06 -0.28
CA PHE A 234 5.90 18.85 0.58
C PHE A 234 5.12 20.15 0.78
N ASN A 235 5.80 21.24 1.15
CA ASN A 235 5.17 22.53 1.40
C ASN A 235 4.51 23.14 0.16
N ASN A 236 5.05 22.87 -1.03
CA ASN A 236 4.47 23.33 -2.29
C ASN A 236 3.31 22.46 -2.81
N GLY A 237 2.98 21.37 -2.10
CA GLY A 237 1.87 20.47 -2.39
C GLY A 237 2.22 19.24 -3.22
N SER A 238 3.39 19.19 -3.87
CA SER A 238 3.71 18.11 -4.83
C SER A 238 3.73 16.72 -4.19
N THR A 239 4.21 16.61 -2.94
CA THR A 239 4.31 15.34 -2.20
C THR A 239 3.41 15.32 -0.96
N LYS A 240 2.49 16.29 -0.86
CA LYS A 240 1.59 16.44 0.28
C LYS A 240 0.33 15.59 0.09
N PHE A 241 0.50 14.28 0.18
CA PHE A 241 -0.59 13.30 0.06
C PHE A 241 -1.55 13.36 1.26
N LEU A 242 -2.35 14.42 1.33
CA LEU A 242 -3.35 14.63 2.38
C LEU A 242 -4.72 14.91 1.78
N GLU A 243 -5.76 14.33 2.37
CA GLU A 243 -7.14 14.82 2.24
C GLU A 243 -7.48 15.55 3.55
N GLY A 244 -7.55 16.88 3.50
CA GLY A 244 -7.55 17.69 4.72
C GLY A 244 -6.25 17.47 5.51
N ASN A 245 -6.37 16.85 6.70
CA ASN A 245 -5.23 16.49 7.56
C ASN A 245 -4.97 14.97 7.63
N LYS A 246 -5.67 14.16 6.84
CA LYS A 246 -5.51 12.70 6.81
C LYS A 246 -4.52 12.29 5.72
N PRO A 247 -3.46 11.52 6.03
CA PRO A 247 -2.57 10.96 5.01
C PRO A 247 -3.29 10.04 4.04
N ILE A 248 -2.99 10.16 2.75
CA ILE A 248 -3.51 9.29 1.70
C ILE A 248 -2.49 8.18 1.42
N LEU A 249 -2.94 6.93 1.53
CA LEU A 249 -2.21 5.71 1.24
C LEU A 249 -2.81 5.09 0.00
N TYR A 250 -1.98 4.80 -1.00
CA TYR A 250 -2.43 4.19 -2.26
C TYR A 250 -1.93 2.75 -2.35
N GLY A 251 -2.77 1.86 -2.87
CA GLY A 251 -2.36 0.54 -3.34
C GLY A 251 -1.90 0.55 -4.78
N THR A 252 -2.24 -0.51 -5.50
CA THR A 252 -1.80 -0.83 -6.85
C THR A 252 -2.99 -1.25 -7.71
N VAL A 253 -2.71 -1.80 -8.89
CA VAL A 253 -3.74 -2.31 -9.80
C VAL A 253 -3.99 -3.81 -9.63
N GLY A 254 -3.38 -4.41 -8.61
CA GLY A 254 -3.60 -5.79 -8.22
C GLY A 254 -3.88 -5.88 -6.73
N ALA A 255 -4.18 -7.08 -6.24
CA ALA A 255 -4.53 -7.32 -4.84
C ALA A 255 -3.43 -6.86 -3.87
N ASP A 256 -3.82 -6.00 -2.93
CA ASP A 256 -2.95 -5.38 -1.95
C ASP A 256 -3.28 -5.78 -0.50
N THR A 257 -2.32 -5.57 0.39
CA THR A 257 -2.53 -5.63 1.83
C THR A 257 -1.93 -4.38 2.45
N ILE A 258 -2.79 -3.44 2.83
CA ILE A 258 -2.41 -2.12 3.33
C ILE A 258 -2.89 -2.00 4.77
N SER A 259 -1.96 -1.70 5.67
CA SER A 259 -2.27 -1.35 7.05
C SER A 259 -1.65 0.00 7.36
N ALA A 260 -2.44 0.92 7.93
CA ALA A 260 -1.95 2.22 8.36
C ALA A 260 -0.74 2.09 9.31
N ALA A 261 -0.82 1.17 10.28
CA ALA A 261 0.27 0.90 11.21
C ALA A 261 1.55 0.41 10.49
N SER A 262 1.42 -0.59 9.61
CA SER A 262 2.58 -1.10 8.85
C SER A 262 3.17 -0.04 7.92
N PHE A 263 2.34 0.79 7.30
CA PHE A 263 2.78 1.88 6.43
C PHE A 263 3.63 2.89 7.21
N PHE A 264 3.13 3.41 8.33
CA PHE A 264 3.87 4.40 9.12
C PHE A 264 5.12 3.82 9.80
N ASN A 265 5.12 2.53 10.17
CA ASN A 265 6.31 1.87 10.69
C ASN A 265 7.42 1.79 9.63
N LYS A 266 7.11 1.32 8.41
CA LYS A 266 8.06 1.29 7.30
C LYS A 266 8.57 2.69 6.96
N LEU A 267 7.68 3.67 6.99
CA LEU A 267 8.04 5.06 6.73
C LEU A 267 9.00 5.59 7.82
N ASN A 268 8.71 5.32 9.09
CA ASN A 268 9.57 5.68 10.23
C ASN A 268 10.94 4.99 10.20
N GLU A 269 10.99 3.70 9.83
CA GLU A 269 12.25 2.96 9.67
C GLU A 269 13.13 3.63 8.62
N LYS A 270 12.59 3.96 7.44
CA LYS A 270 13.34 4.66 6.39
C LYS A 270 13.79 6.06 6.80
N TYR A 271 13.00 6.74 7.64
CA TYR A 271 13.39 8.04 8.19
C TYR A 271 14.51 7.97 9.22
N THR A 272 14.50 6.94 10.08
CA THR A 272 15.46 6.79 11.19
C THR A 272 16.70 5.96 10.83
N ALA A 273 16.71 5.28 9.69
CA ALA A 273 17.83 4.45 9.22
C ALA A 273 19.12 5.24 8.89
N TYR A 274 19.08 6.57 8.85
CA TYR A 274 20.25 7.39 8.51
C TYR A 274 20.79 8.10 9.76
N PRO A 275 22.10 8.02 10.05
CA PRO A 275 22.73 8.43 11.33
C PRO A 275 22.76 9.95 11.60
N PHE A 276 21.94 10.74 10.90
CA PHE A 276 21.94 12.20 10.93
C PHE A 276 20.55 12.76 11.26
N ASN A 277 19.90 12.18 12.28
CA ASN A 277 18.61 12.57 12.89
C ASN A 277 18.51 14.05 13.37
N TYR A 278 19.51 14.88 13.07
CA TYR A 278 19.51 16.33 13.27
C TYR A 278 18.81 17.10 12.14
N LEU A 279 18.51 16.43 11.02
CA LEU A 279 17.65 16.96 9.97
C LEU A 279 16.20 16.98 10.46
N SER A 280 15.71 18.19 10.72
CA SER A 280 14.46 18.48 11.42
C SER A 280 13.29 17.54 11.14
N THR A 281 12.62 17.15 12.22
CA THR A 281 11.26 16.60 12.27
C THR A 281 10.23 17.61 11.72
N LYS A 282 10.29 17.95 10.43
CA LYS A 282 9.35 18.87 9.77
C LYS A 282 8.53 18.16 8.70
N ALA A 283 7.25 18.52 8.65
CA ALA A 283 6.26 18.31 7.60
C ALA A 283 6.47 17.07 6.73
N THR A 284 6.25 15.90 7.32
CA THR A 284 6.12 14.64 6.59
C THR A 284 4.76 14.03 6.89
N LEU A 285 4.32 13.06 6.08
CA LEU A 285 3.05 12.35 6.34
C LEU A 285 2.98 11.75 7.76
N ILE A 286 4.12 11.44 8.39
CA ILE A 286 4.16 10.85 9.73
C ILE A 286 3.61 11.80 10.81
N GLU A 287 3.71 13.12 10.61
CA GLU A 287 3.19 14.11 11.55
C GLU A 287 1.66 14.12 11.58
N TYR A 288 1.05 13.66 10.48
CA TYR A 288 -0.39 13.62 10.30
C TYR A 288 -1.01 12.26 10.66
N LYS A 289 -0.19 11.26 11.06
CA LYS A 289 -0.65 9.89 11.36
C LYS A 289 -1.77 9.81 12.41
N ASN A 290 -1.82 10.79 13.31
CA ASN A 290 -2.79 10.83 14.41
C ASN A 290 -4.15 11.43 14.02
N ASN A 291 -4.33 11.82 12.75
CA ASN A 291 -5.58 12.39 12.25
C ASN A 291 -6.50 11.37 11.57
N GLY A 292 -6.09 10.09 11.52
CA GLY A 292 -6.66 9.07 10.64
C GLY A 292 -6.07 9.14 9.24
N VAL A 293 -6.42 8.18 8.40
CA VAL A 293 -5.91 7.99 7.04
C VAL A 293 -7.04 7.95 6.02
N VAL A 294 -6.67 8.20 4.76
CA VAL A 294 -7.45 7.82 3.59
C VAL A 294 -6.71 6.68 2.91
N ILE A 295 -7.36 5.54 2.71
CA ILE A 295 -6.78 4.39 2.00
C ILE A 295 -7.53 4.23 0.68
N ILE A 296 -6.77 4.13 -0.40
CA ILE A 296 -7.28 3.91 -1.76
C ILE A 296 -6.65 2.61 -2.23
N GLY A 297 -7.44 1.53 -2.25
CA GLY A 297 -6.98 0.17 -2.59
C GLY A 297 -6.54 0.09 -4.05
N GLY A 298 -7.46 0.37 -4.96
CA GLY A 298 -7.20 0.43 -6.39
C GLY A 298 -7.98 -0.62 -7.14
N ASP A 299 -7.33 -1.38 -8.01
CA ASP A 299 -7.96 -2.57 -8.59
C ASP A 299 -7.38 -3.80 -7.88
N GLY A 300 -8.17 -4.84 -7.62
CA GLY A 300 -7.69 -6.03 -6.91
C GLY A 300 -8.67 -6.47 -5.83
N ALA A 301 -8.43 -7.62 -5.21
CA ALA A 301 -9.14 -7.99 -3.99
C ALA A 301 -8.26 -7.60 -2.80
N ASP A 302 -8.50 -6.41 -2.27
CA ASP A 302 -7.61 -5.74 -1.33
C ASP A 302 -7.96 -6.03 0.13
N LYS A 303 -6.96 -5.92 1.00
CA LYS A 303 -7.11 -6.03 2.45
C LYS A 303 -6.63 -4.73 3.07
N LEU A 304 -7.57 -3.89 3.49
CA LEU A 304 -7.30 -2.52 3.94
C LEU A 304 -7.62 -2.40 5.44
N THR A 305 -6.62 -2.05 6.23
CA THR A 305 -6.77 -1.82 7.68
C THR A 305 -6.42 -0.39 8.04
N GLY A 306 -7.37 0.29 8.66
CA GLY A 306 -7.26 1.64 9.19
C GLY A 306 -6.30 1.79 10.36
N SER A 307 -6.35 2.97 10.93
CA SER A 307 -5.68 3.39 12.15
C SER A 307 -6.61 3.22 13.37
N SER A 308 -6.30 3.88 14.48
CA SER A 308 -7.16 3.96 15.67
C SER A 308 -8.02 5.23 15.70
N LYS A 309 -8.12 5.92 14.56
CA LYS A 309 -8.79 7.21 14.35
C LYS A 309 -9.76 7.06 13.20
N ASP A 310 -10.69 8.00 13.06
CA ASP A 310 -11.64 7.98 11.96
C ASP A 310 -10.90 7.98 10.61
N ASP A 311 -11.12 6.98 9.79
CA ASP A 311 -10.46 6.77 8.51
C ASP A 311 -11.47 6.81 7.36
N LYS A 312 -10.94 6.86 6.13
CA LYS A 312 -11.73 6.80 4.91
C LYS A 312 -11.14 5.75 3.98
N PHE A 313 -11.99 4.92 3.40
CA PHE A 313 -11.60 3.82 2.53
C PHE A 313 -12.28 3.98 1.17
N ASP A 314 -11.53 3.86 0.10
CA ASP A 314 -12.03 3.55 -1.24
C ASP A 314 -11.36 2.22 -1.63
N GLY A 315 -12.11 1.11 -1.55
CA GLY A 315 -11.60 -0.20 -1.94
C GLY A 315 -11.22 -0.23 -3.42
N GLY A 316 -12.03 0.43 -4.25
CA GLY A 316 -11.87 0.49 -5.69
C GLY A 316 -12.52 -0.71 -6.36
N LYS A 317 -11.88 -1.33 -7.35
CA LYS A 317 -12.45 -2.49 -8.06
C LYS A 317 -12.04 -3.79 -7.41
N GLY A 318 -13.02 -4.63 -7.09
CA GLY A 318 -12.80 -6.01 -6.69
C GLY A 318 -13.68 -6.36 -5.52
N ASN A 319 -13.30 -7.39 -4.78
CA ASN A 319 -14.00 -7.77 -3.56
C ASN A 319 -13.06 -7.54 -2.40
N ASP A 320 -13.22 -6.41 -1.72
CA ASP A 320 -12.25 -5.93 -0.75
C ASP A 320 -12.65 -6.31 0.67
N ILE A 321 -11.66 -6.37 1.55
CA ILE A 321 -11.83 -6.54 3.00
C ILE A 321 -11.37 -5.25 3.66
N LEU A 322 -12.29 -4.52 4.29
CA LEU A 322 -12.05 -3.24 4.92
C LEU A 322 -12.23 -3.36 6.44
N ASP A 323 -11.22 -2.95 7.20
CA ASP A 323 -11.28 -2.90 8.67
C ASP A 323 -10.95 -1.48 9.16
N GLY A 324 -11.93 -0.79 9.74
CA GLY A 324 -11.77 0.56 10.30
C GLY A 324 -10.98 0.59 11.62
N GLY A 325 -10.79 -0.56 12.27
CA GLY A 325 -10.11 -0.63 13.55
C GLY A 325 -10.99 -0.20 14.72
N GLY A 326 -10.50 0.72 15.54
CA GLY A 326 -11.10 1.01 16.86
C GLY A 326 -11.86 2.33 16.98
N SER A 327 -12.06 3.05 15.87
CA SER A 327 -12.69 4.37 15.88
C SER A 327 -14.22 4.28 15.84
N ASN A 328 -14.91 5.42 15.77
CA ASN A 328 -16.37 5.48 15.62
C ASN A 328 -16.80 6.35 14.43
N GLY A 329 -15.87 6.67 13.53
CA GLY A 329 -16.09 7.61 12.44
C GLY A 329 -15.66 7.10 11.08
N ASP A 330 -15.36 5.81 10.94
CA ASP A 330 -14.80 5.24 9.73
C ASP A 330 -15.79 5.25 8.57
N ILE A 331 -15.31 5.58 7.37
CA ILE A 331 -16.15 5.76 6.17
C ILE A 331 -15.62 4.90 5.02
N ALA A 332 -16.41 3.94 4.54
CA ALA A 332 -16.19 3.30 3.23
C ALA A 332 -16.89 4.10 2.13
N VAL A 333 -16.22 4.34 1.00
CA VAL A 333 -16.68 5.16 -0.12
C VAL A 333 -16.97 4.30 -1.33
N TYR A 334 -18.11 4.56 -1.97
CA TYR A 334 -18.62 3.80 -3.11
C TYR A 334 -18.90 4.72 -4.30
N SER A 335 -18.63 4.23 -5.51
CA SER A 335 -18.65 5.07 -6.73
C SER A 335 -20.04 5.35 -7.31
N GLY A 336 -21.02 4.51 -6.99
CA GLY A 336 -22.39 4.55 -7.47
C GLY A 336 -23.37 5.16 -6.46
N ASN A 337 -24.64 5.25 -6.86
CA ASN A 337 -25.72 5.71 -5.98
C ASN A 337 -26.15 4.57 -5.04
N TYR A 338 -26.70 4.87 -3.87
CA TYR A 338 -27.09 3.86 -2.87
C TYR A 338 -27.97 2.73 -3.43
N ASN A 339 -28.91 3.05 -4.33
CA ASN A 339 -29.83 2.07 -4.91
C ASN A 339 -29.15 1.06 -5.85
N ASP A 340 -27.90 1.29 -6.24
CA ASP A 340 -27.08 0.35 -7.01
C ASP A 340 -26.44 -0.73 -6.11
N TYR A 341 -26.61 -0.65 -4.78
CA TYR A 341 -25.94 -1.53 -3.82
C TYR A 341 -26.91 -2.32 -2.96
N LYS A 342 -26.47 -3.52 -2.58
CA LYS A 342 -27.11 -4.36 -1.58
C LYS A 342 -26.22 -4.44 -0.34
N LEU A 343 -26.70 -3.91 0.77
CA LEU A 343 -26.04 -3.97 2.07
C LEU A 343 -26.61 -5.15 2.86
N THR A 344 -25.74 -6.00 3.42
CA THR A 344 -26.10 -7.21 4.17
C THR A 344 -25.29 -7.25 5.46
N LEU A 345 -25.95 -7.17 6.61
CA LEU A 345 -25.31 -7.44 7.90
C LEU A 345 -25.06 -8.95 8.03
N SER A 346 -23.85 -9.34 8.43
CA SER A 346 -23.53 -10.74 8.71
C SER A 346 -24.36 -11.25 9.88
N LYS A 347 -24.83 -12.50 9.77
CA LYS A 347 -25.62 -13.17 10.81
C LYS A 347 -24.74 -13.76 11.92
N THR A 348 -23.45 -14.00 11.64
CA THR A 348 -22.50 -14.66 12.56
C THR A 348 -21.53 -13.68 13.20
N ASP A 349 -21.35 -12.49 12.63
CA ASP A 349 -20.58 -11.39 13.21
C ASP A 349 -21.30 -10.07 12.93
N LEU A 350 -22.04 -9.56 13.92
CA LEU A 350 -22.81 -8.32 13.82
C LEU A 350 -21.94 -7.06 13.62
N LYS A 351 -20.62 -7.19 13.58
CA LYS A 351 -19.68 -6.12 13.21
C LYS A 351 -19.29 -6.17 11.73
N THR A 352 -19.65 -7.23 11.02
CA THR A 352 -19.36 -7.43 9.61
C THR A 352 -20.56 -7.03 8.74
N VAL A 353 -20.35 -6.14 7.78
CA VAL A 353 -21.32 -5.78 6.74
C VAL A 353 -20.74 -6.12 5.37
N THR A 354 -21.52 -6.78 4.52
CA THR A 354 -21.19 -6.96 3.10
C THR A 354 -21.94 -5.94 2.26
N ILE A 355 -21.23 -5.22 1.38
CA ILE A 355 -21.82 -4.25 0.46
C ILE A 355 -21.51 -4.69 -0.98
N ALA A 356 -22.54 -5.09 -1.72
CA ALA A 356 -22.41 -5.57 -3.10
C ALA A 356 -22.95 -4.56 -4.11
N HIS A 357 -22.14 -4.15 -5.09
CA HIS A 357 -22.53 -3.29 -6.20
C HIS A 357 -23.28 -4.13 -7.26
N ILE A 358 -24.61 -4.16 -7.15
CA ILE A 358 -25.51 -5.00 -7.97
C ILE A 358 -26.08 -4.30 -9.20
N GLY A 359 -26.10 -2.96 -9.21
CA GLY A 359 -26.57 -2.09 -10.28
C GLY A 359 -25.44 -1.31 -10.96
N GLY A 360 -25.79 -0.35 -11.82
CA GLY A 360 -24.82 0.61 -12.39
C GLY A 360 -23.60 0.00 -13.10
N THR A 361 -22.43 0.55 -12.81
CA THR A 361 -21.14 0.15 -13.42
C THR A 361 -20.60 -1.16 -12.85
N LYS A 362 -21.07 -1.57 -11.66
CA LYS A 362 -20.55 -2.71 -10.88
C LYS A 362 -19.04 -2.62 -10.62
N ARG A 363 -18.48 -1.41 -10.63
CA ARG A 363 -17.04 -1.15 -10.43
C ARG A 363 -16.56 -1.74 -9.12
N ASP A 364 -17.28 -1.48 -8.04
CA ASP A 364 -16.83 -1.73 -6.67
C ASP A 364 -17.11 -3.15 -6.15
N GLY A 365 -17.49 -4.09 -7.03
CA GLY A 365 -17.67 -5.50 -6.69
C GLY A 365 -18.47 -5.78 -5.40
N THR A 366 -17.91 -6.58 -4.49
CA THR A 366 -18.55 -6.99 -3.22
C THR A 366 -17.56 -6.94 -2.07
N ASP A 367 -17.72 -5.93 -1.22
CA ASP A 367 -16.80 -5.68 -0.11
C ASP A 367 -17.32 -6.23 1.21
N THR A 368 -16.39 -6.64 2.06
CA THR A 368 -16.64 -7.07 3.43
C THR A 368 -16.02 -6.07 4.41
N LEU A 369 -16.86 -5.43 5.21
CA LEU A 369 -16.50 -4.32 6.09
C LEU A 369 -16.62 -4.77 7.54
N THR A 370 -15.57 -4.56 8.33
CA THR A 370 -15.58 -4.70 9.78
C THR A 370 -15.19 -3.39 10.44
N ASN A 371 -15.83 -3.06 11.55
CA ASN A 371 -15.54 -1.82 12.30
C ASN A 371 -15.61 -0.54 11.43
N ILE A 372 -16.52 -0.50 10.46
CA ILE A 372 -16.80 0.69 9.64
C ILE A 372 -18.16 1.25 10.04
N GLU A 373 -18.23 2.54 10.39
CA GLU A 373 -19.48 3.16 10.81
C GLU A 373 -20.36 3.65 9.68
N PHE A 374 -19.76 4.07 8.57
CA PHE A 374 -20.50 4.74 7.50
C PHE A 374 -20.14 4.22 6.12
N ALA A 375 -21.15 4.11 5.26
CA ALA A 375 -20.96 3.97 3.83
C ALA A 375 -21.36 5.28 3.12
N GLN A 376 -20.43 5.88 2.40
CA GLN A 376 -20.63 7.06 1.57
C GLN A 376 -20.84 6.63 0.12
N PHE A 377 -22.07 6.71 -0.36
CA PHE A 377 -22.42 6.54 -1.77
C PHE A 377 -22.38 7.89 -2.48
N LYS A 378 -22.47 7.89 -3.80
CA LYS A 378 -22.45 9.11 -4.62
C LYS A 378 -23.57 10.10 -4.26
N ASP A 379 -24.74 9.60 -3.86
CA ASP A 379 -25.94 10.39 -3.59
C ASP A 379 -26.25 10.57 -2.09
N LYS A 380 -25.77 9.70 -1.20
CA LYS A 380 -25.97 9.84 0.25
C LYS A 380 -24.96 9.08 1.11
N LYS A 381 -24.83 9.53 2.36
CA LYS A 381 -24.10 8.84 3.43
C LYS A 381 -25.09 8.04 4.28
N VAL A 382 -24.75 6.79 4.61
CA VAL A 382 -25.57 5.88 5.42
C VAL A 382 -24.78 5.42 6.63
N SER A 383 -25.42 5.42 7.80
CA SER A 383 -24.90 4.80 9.02
C SER A 383 -25.06 3.29 8.94
N LEU A 384 -23.96 2.55 9.03
CA LEU A 384 -23.95 1.09 9.12
C LEU A 384 -24.33 0.61 10.53
N LYS A 385 -24.14 1.46 11.55
CA LYS A 385 -24.69 1.23 12.90
C LYS A 385 -26.22 1.19 12.89
N GLU A 386 -26.87 1.92 11.99
CA GLU A 386 -28.33 1.95 11.89
C GLU A 386 -28.94 0.75 11.15
N LEU A 387 -28.12 -0.06 10.46
CA LEU A 387 -28.54 -1.41 10.06
C LEU A 387 -28.87 -2.29 11.28
N ASN A 388 -28.36 -1.91 12.46
CA ASN A 388 -28.63 -2.50 13.77
C ASN A 388 -29.72 -1.75 14.58
N THR A 389 -30.35 -0.70 14.03
CA THR A 389 -31.35 0.11 14.76
C THR A 389 -32.66 0.35 14.01
N ALA A 390 -32.97 -0.45 12.98
CA ALA A 390 -34.38 -0.58 12.62
C ALA A 390 -35.13 -0.99 13.90
N PRO A 391 -36.24 -0.33 14.28
CA PRO A 391 -37.01 -0.76 15.42
C PRO A 391 -37.32 -2.24 15.22
N VAL A 392 -36.89 -3.08 16.16
CA VAL A 392 -37.32 -4.48 16.26
C VAL A 392 -38.79 -4.44 16.71
N THR A 393 -39.65 -3.95 15.82
CA THR A 393 -41.10 -3.87 15.95
C THR A 393 -41.77 -4.41 14.70
N ALA A 394 -41.01 -4.62 13.62
CA ALA A 394 -41.32 -5.72 12.72
C ALA A 394 -40.87 -7.00 13.43
N ILE A 395 -41.84 -7.74 13.97
CA ILE A 395 -41.72 -9.17 14.21
C ILE A 395 -41.10 -9.74 12.93
N ARG A 396 -39.79 -10.00 12.91
CA ARG A 396 -39.24 -10.99 12.00
C ARG A 396 -39.72 -12.30 12.56
N SER A 397 -40.96 -12.62 12.22
CA SER A 397 -41.30 -13.99 11.89
C SER A 397 -40.19 -14.39 10.93
N ILE A 398 -39.25 -15.16 11.44
CA ILE A 398 -38.33 -15.89 10.62
C ILE A 398 -39.24 -16.82 9.83
N GLU A 399 -39.77 -16.35 8.69
CA GLU A 399 -40.13 -17.26 7.64
C GLU A 399 -38.79 -17.82 7.18
N LEU A 400 -38.41 -18.90 7.86
CA LEU A 400 -37.48 -19.91 7.39
C LEU A 400 -38.06 -20.44 6.07
N THR A 401 -37.86 -19.70 4.99
CA THR A 401 -37.59 -20.38 3.73
C THR A 401 -36.25 -21.07 3.92
N GLN A 402 -36.27 -22.33 4.36
CA GLN A 402 -35.53 -23.37 3.65
C GLN A 402 -35.84 -24.79 4.12
N SER A 403 -35.73 -25.65 3.14
CA SER A 403 -35.81 -27.10 3.09
C SER A 403 -34.78 -27.86 3.95
N ASN A 404 -34.28 -27.29 5.04
CA ASN A 404 -33.34 -27.96 5.94
C ASN A 404 -33.91 -27.84 7.36
N ASN A 405 -34.20 -28.97 8.02
CA ASN A 405 -34.73 -29.05 9.39
C ASN A 405 -33.68 -28.58 10.43
N GLU A 406 -33.06 -27.42 10.27
CA GLU A 406 -32.00 -26.88 11.12
C GLU A 406 -32.29 -25.42 11.50
N ILE A 407 -32.15 -25.12 12.78
CA ILE A 407 -32.30 -23.81 13.40
C ILE A 407 -30.96 -23.48 14.06
N LEU A 408 -30.25 -22.49 13.55
CA LEU A 408 -28.93 -22.08 14.00
C LEU A 408 -28.97 -20.66 14.60
N GLY A 409 -28.51 -20.53 15.83
CA GLY A 409 -28.34 -19.28 16.57
C GLY A 409 -27.05 -18.54 16.21
N THR A 410 -26.65 -17.63 17.09
CA THR A 410 -25.49 -16.75 16.99
C THR A 410 -24.56 -16.98 18.17
N SER A 411 -23.45 -16.25 18.28
CA SER A 411 -22.56 -16.34 19.45
C SER A 411 -23.02 -15.47 20.65
N GLY A 412 -24.27 -15.01 20.67
CA GLY A 412 -24.86 -14.19 21.73
C GLY A 412 -26.09 -14.89 22.35
N TYR A 413 -26.79 -14.22 23.27
CA TYR A 413 -28.06 -14.76 23.82
C TYR A 413 -29.12 -14.82 22.72
N ASP A 414 -29.58 -16.02 22.40
CA ASP A 414 -30.65 -16.29 21.45
C ASP A 414 -31.90 -16.90 22.13
N GLU A 415 -33.09 -16.55 21.65
CA GLU A 415 -34.31 -17.31 21.94
C GLU A 415 -34.76 -18.04 20.68
N LEU A 416 -34.42 -19.33 20.59
CA LEU A 416 -34.69 -20.17 19.43
C LEU A 416 -35.91 -21.04 19.69
N THR A 417 -36.84 -21.07 18.74
CA THR A 417 -38.06 -21.87 18.88
C THR A 417 -38.36 -22.62 17.59
N GLY A 418 -38.44 -23.95 17.70
CA GLY A 418 -38.84 -24.88 16.66
C GLY A 418 -40.32 -24.83 16.28
N SER A 419 -40.70 -25.79 15.45
CA SER A 419 -42.03 -25.95 14.86
C SER A 419 -42.71 -27.21 15.40
N SER A 420 -43.67 -27.79 14.67
CA SER A 420 -44.27 -29.08 15.03
C SER A 420 -43.60 -30.26 14.32
N LYS A 421 -42.44 -30.04 13.69
CA LYS A 421 -41.63 -31.05 13.01
C LYS A 421 -40.32 -31.23 13.79
N GLY A 422 -39.63 -32.34 13.57
CA GLY A 422 -38.32 -32.55 14.18
C GLY A 422 -37.25 -31.66 13.53
N GLU A 423 -36.59 -30.84 14.34
CA GLU A 423 -35.53 -29.91 13.95
C GLU A 423 -34.20 -30.18 14.68
N ARG A 424 -33.10 -29.75 14.06
CA ARG A 424 -31.78 -29.63 14.68
C ARG A 424 -31.59 -28.19 15.15
N ILE A 425 -31.59 -27.96 16.45
CA ILE A 425 -31.44 -26.64 17.07
C ILE A 425 -30.02 -26.51 17.63
N ILE A 426 -29.28 -25.52 17.14
CA ILE A 426 -27.90 -25.22 17.54
C ILE A 426 -27.87 -23.78 18.07
N GLY A 427 -27.66 -23.58 19.38
CA GLY A 427 -27.54 -22.24 19.99
C GLY A 427 -26.23 -21.54 19.65
N LEU A 428 -25.11 -22.29 19.74
CA LEU A 428 -23.72 -21.82 19.74
C LEU A 428 -23.32 -21.20 21.10
N GLN A 429 -22.49 -20.16 21.11
CA GLN A 429 -22.05 -19.50 22.33
C GLN A 429 -23.12 -18.52 22.77
N GLY A 430 -23.32 -18.37 24.07
CA GLY A 430 -24.47 -17.61 24.56
C GLY A 430 -25.04 -18.32 25.76
N ALA A 431 -26.07 -17.76 26.36
CA ALA A 431 -26.84 -18.47 27.37
C ALA A 431 -28.26 -18.59 26.83
N ASP A 432 -28.46 -19.47 25.86
CA ASP A 432 -29.60 -19.40 24.96
C ASP A 432 -30.84 -20.03 25.57
N LYS A 433 -32.01 -19.63 25.07
CA LYS A 433 -33.29 -20.25 25.39
C LYS A 433 -33.77 -21.04 24.19
N LEU A 434 -33.76 -22.36 24.30
CA LEU A 434 -34.03 -23.27 23.19
C LEU A 434 -35.36 -24.01 23.43
N THR A 435 -36.29 -23.89 22.49
CA THR A 435 -37.62 -24.50 22.55
C THR A 435 -37.83 -25.38 21.31
N GLY A 436 -38.08 -26.67 21.47
CA GLY A 436 -38.34 -27.59 20.35
C GLY A 436 -39.76 -27.49 19.81
N LYS A 437 -40.73 -27.34 20.72
CA LYS A 437 -42.17 -27.55 20.55
C LYS A 437 -42.51 -29.01 20.26
N GLY A 438 -42.96 -29.34 19.06
CA GLY A 438 -43.44 -30.68 18.74
C GLY A 438 -42.58 -31.28 17.64
N GLY A 439 -42.39 -32.60 17.65
CA GLY A 439 -41.45 -33.23 16.74
C GLY A 439 -40.52 -34.14 17.53
N ASN A 440 -39.46 -34.61 16.86
CA ASN A 440 -38.34 -35.25 17.53
C ASN A 440 -37.14 -34.35 17.28
N ASP A 441 -36.81 -33.50 18.24
CA ASP A 441 -35.84 -32.43 18.08
C ASP A 441 -34.43 -32.88 18.51
N GLN A 442 -33.42 -32.24 17.95
CA GLN A 442 -32.02 -32.42 18.30
C GLN A 442 -31.44 -31.10 18.79
N PHE A 443 -31.10 -31.01 20.08
CA PHE A 443 -30.38 -29.87 20.65
C PHE A 443 -28.89 -30.15 20.58
N VAL A 444 -28.19 -29.47 19.69
CA VAL A 444 -26.82 -29.83 19.27
C VAL A 444 -25.81 -28.86 19.85
N TYR A 445 -24.80 -29.41 20.52
CA TYR A 445 -23.69 -28.65 21.10
C TYR A 445 -22.37 -29.10 20.46
N THR A 446 -21.55 -28.13 20.10
CA THR A 446 -20.34 -28.36 19.28
C THR A 446 -19.05 -28.02 20.01
N SER A 447 -19.13 -27.29 21.12
CA SER A 447 -17.98 -26.89 21.92
C SER A 447 -18.34 -26.74 23.39
N ILE A 448 -17.35 -26.91 24.28
CA ILE A 448 -17.47 -26.58 25.72
C ILE A 448 -17.79 -25.09 25.98
N ARG A 449 -17.65 -24.24 24.96
CA ARG A 449 -18.00 -22.82 25.02
C ARG A 449 -19.49 -22.56 24.84
N ASP A 450 -20.27 -23.54 24.35
CA ASP A 450 -21.72 -23.46 24.14
C ASP A 450 -22.49 -23.67 25.47
N LYS A 451 -21.88 -23.25 26.59
CA LYS A 451 -22.40 -23.46 27.95
C LYS A 451 -23.32 -22.32 28.35
N GLY A 452 -24.33 -22.63 29.16
CA GLY A 452 -25.24 -21.66 29.78
C GLY A 452 -26.68 -21.74 29.28
N ASP A 453 -26.93 -22.55 28.26
CA ASP A 453 -28.26 -22.67 27.66
C ASP A 453 -29.31 -23.24 28.60
N THR A 454 -30.55 -22.88 28.30
CA THR A 454 -31.77 -23.43 28.88
C THR A 454 -32.65 -24.00 27.78
N ILE A 455 -32.74 -25.33 27.71
CA ILE A 455 -33.76 -26.01 26.92
C ILE A 455 -35.08 -25.96 27.70
N THR A 456 -36.16 -25.53 27.06
CA THR A 456 -37.39 -25.14 27.77
C THR A 456 -38.47 -26.21 27.85
N ASP A 457 -38.49 -27.15 26.92
CA ASP A 457 -39.62 -28.07 26.70
C ASP A 457 -39.20 -29.45 26.21
N PHE A 458 -38.03 -29.92 26.65
CA PHE A 458 -37.49 -31.22 26.22
C PHE A 458 -38.48 -32.37 26.47
N GLU A 459 -38.83 -33.11 25.42
CA GLU A 459 -39.68 -34.30 25.49
C GLU A 459 -38.83 -35.58 25.59
N VAL A 460 -38.75 -36.14 26.81
CA VAL A 460 -38.01 -37.40 27.07
C VAL A 460 -38.51 -38.54 26.17
N GLY A 461 -37.58 -39.24 25.52
CA GLY A 461 -37.87 -40.34 24.61
C GLY A 461 -38.28 -39.92 23.19
N LYS A 462 -38.32 -38.61 22.88
CA LYS A 462 -38.47 -38.08 21.52
C LYS A 462 -37.31 -37.18 21.14
N ASP A 463 -37.01 -36.21 21.98
CA ASP A 463 -35.94 -35.26 21.74
C ASP A 463 -34.58 -35.85 22.14
N THR A 464 -33.53 -35.28 21.56
CA THR A 464 -32.15 -35.73 21.79
C THR A 464 -31.23 -34.54 22.03
N ILE A 465 -30.28 -34.69 22.96
CA ILE A 465 -29.18 -33.76 23.16
C ILE A 465 -27.94 -34.36 22.50
N VAL A 466 -27.37 -33.66 21.51
CA VAL A 466 -26.28 -34.17 20.68
C VAL A 466 -24.96 -33.54 21.10
N PHE A 467 -24.04 -34.37 21.58
CA PHE A 467 -22.71 -33.98 22.08
C PHE A 467 -21.54 -34.51 21.27
N THR A 468 -21.77 -35.20 20.14
CA THR A 468 -20.70 -35.81 19.33
C THR A 468 -19.52 -34.87 19.06
N GLN A 469 -19.80 -33.67 18.53
CA GLN A 469 -18.75 -32.69 18.23
C GLN A 469 -18.16 -32.06 19.49
N LEU A 470 -18.97 -31.82 20.53
CA LEU A 470 -18.49 -31.33 21.82
C LEU A 470 -17.49 -32.32 22.42
N LEU A 471 -17.80 -33.61 22.47
CA LEU A 471 -16.95 -34.65 23.05
C LEU A 471 -15.68 -34.86 22.21
N ASP A 472 -15.79 -34.84 20.89
CA ASP A 472 -14.63 -34.85 19.99
C ASP A 472 -13.68 -33.68 20.25
N SER A 473 -14.21 -32.52 20.63
CA SER A 473 -13.39 -31.34 20.95
C SER A 473 -12.62 -31.46 22.27
N LEU A 474 -13.06 -32.33 23.18
CA LEU A 474 -12.46 -32.52 24.50
C LEU A 474 -11.33 -33.56 24.48
N VAL A 475 -11.44 -34.59 23.63
CA VAL A 475 -10.47 -35.68 23.57
C VAL A 475 -9.53 -35.49 22.37
N ARG A 476 -8.22 -35.43 22.64
CA ARG A 476 -7.20 -35.36 21.58
C ARG A 476 -7.27 -36.62 20.71
N GLY A 477 -7.83 -36.49 19.51
CA GLY A 477 -8.03 -37.60 18.56
C GLY A 477 -9.49 -38.03 18.38
N GLY A 478 -10.45 -37.34 19.02
CA GLY A 478 -11.88 -37.66 18.97
C GLY A 478 -12.31 -38.56 20.11
N TYR A 479 -13.57 -38.42 20.54
CA TYR A 479 -14.17 -39.30 21.52
C TYR A 479 -14.63 -40.58 20.84
N THR A 480 -14.18 -41.74 21.35
CA THR A 480 -14.43 -43.05 20.74
C THR A 480 -15.25 -43.99 21.64
N GLY A 481 -15.65 -43.49 22.82
CA GLY A 481 -16.52 -44.22 23.73
C GLY A 481 -17.95 -44.30 23.22
N THR A 482 -18.72 -45.24 23.74
CA THR A 482 -20.12 -45.44 23.33
C THR A 482 -21.11 -44.84 24.33
N ASN A 483 -20.65 -44.37 25.49
CA ASN A 483 -21.49 -43.81 26.54
C ASN A 483 -20.70 -42.84 27.44
N ALA A 484 -20.88 -41.54 27.22
CA ALA A 484 -20.13 -40.51 27.93
C ALA A 484 -20.49 -40.41 29.43
N PHE A 485 -21.62 -41.01 29.86
CA PHE A 485 -21.95 -41.16 31.28
C PHE A 485 -21.03 -42.16 31.98
N THR A 486 -20.76 -43.31 31.37
CA THR A 486 -19.90 -44.35 31.98
C THR A 486 -18.43 -44.01 31.89
N ASP A 487 -18.06 -43.20 30.91
CA ASP A 487 -16.68 -42.74 30.71
C ASP A 487 -16.34 -41.50 31.55
N GLY A 488 -17.36 -40.89 32.17
CA GLY A 488 -17.21 -39.81 33.15
C GLY A 488 -17.16 -38.41 32.56
N TYR A 489 -17.50 -38.22 31.28
CA TYR A 489 -17.51 -36.90 30.64
C TYR A 489 -18.82 -36.14 30.86
N VAL A 490 -19.94 -36.85 31.02
CA VAL A 490 -21.27 -36.24 31.17
C VAL A 490 -21.93 -36.78 32.44
N ARG A 491 -22.61 -35.93 33.20
CA ARG A 491 -23.59 -36.38 34.20
C ARG A 491 -24.82 -35.48 34.21
N VAL A 492 -25.95 -36.03 34.64
CA VAL A 492 -27.18 -35.28 34.86
C VAL A 492 -27.46 -35.22 36.36
N VAL A 493 -27.71 -34.01 36.85
CA VAL A 493 -28.16 -33.77 38.22
C VAL A 493 -29.54 -33.12 38.21
N GLU A 494 -30.39 -33.47 39.18
CA GLU A 494 -31.69 -32.83 39.33
C GLU A 494 -31.52 -31.38 39.79
N GLY A 495 -32.31 -30.49 39.22
CA GLY A 495 -32.35 -29.07 39.55
C GLY A 495 -33.17 -28.78 40.80
N SER A 496 -33.29 -27.49 41.13
CA SER A 496 -33.96 -27.04 42.36
C SER A 496 -35.50 -27.12 42.32
N ILE A 497 -36.08 -27.50 41.18
CA ILE A 497 -37.53 -27.66 40.96
C ILE A 497 -37.80 -28.92 40.13
N SER A 498 -38.99 -29.52 40.28
CA SER A 498 -39.38 -30.72 39.54
C SER A 498 -39.30 -30.51 38.02
N ASN A 499 -38.84 -31.52 37.29
CA ASN A 499 -38.62 -31.53 35.84
C ASN A 499 -37.55 -30.54 35.32
N ASN A 500 -36.75 -29.95 36.20
CA ASN A 500 -35.56 -29.18 35.83
C ASN A 500 -34.32 -30.04 36.10
N PHE A 501 -33.41 -30.14 35.15
CA PHE A 501 -32.17 -30.87 35.26
C PHE A 501 -31.00 -29.99 34.84
N LYS A 502 -29.81 -30.26 35.39
CA LYS A 502 -28.56 -29.72 34.87
C LYS A 502 -27.76 -30.85 34.27
N VAL A 503 -27.29 -30.63 33.04
CA VAL A 503 -26.26 -31.46 32.44
C VAL A 503 -24.92 -30.83 32.78
N GLU A 504 -24.04 -31.62 33.37
CA GLU A 504 -22.71 -31.20 33.77
C GLU A 504 -21.66 -31.97 32.96
N ILE A 505 -20.60 -31.27 32.55
CA ILE A 505 -19.51 -31.84 31.75
C ILE A 505 -18.22 -31.82 32.58
N ASP A 506 -17.51 -32.94 32.54
CA ASP A 506 -16.12 -33.06 32.96
C ASP A 506 -15.25 -33.15 31.69
N ALA A 507 -14.29 -32.24 31.52
CA ALA A 507 -13.58 -32.09 30.26
C ALA A 507 -12.55 -33.20 30.01
N ASP A 508 -12.08 -33.91 31.06
CA ASP A 508 -11.06 -34.95 30.95
C ASP A 508 -11.50 -36.34 31.47
N GLY A 509 -12.79 -36.47 31.81
CA GLY A 509 -13.42 -37.73 32.23
C GLY A 509 -12.85 -38.27 33.55
N PHE A 510 -13.19 -39.53 33.92
CA PHE A 510 -12.76 -40.08 35.22
C PHE A 510 -11.25 -40.24 35.40
N THR A 511 -10.48 -40.15 34.31
CA THR A 511 -9.02 -40.35 34.33
C THR A 511 -8.21 -39.09 34.57
N GLY A 512 -8.85 -37.91 34.52
CA GLY A 512 -8.19 -36.63 34.64
C GLY A 512 -8.35 -35.94 35.99
N ARG A 513 -8.07 -34.64 36.03
CA ARG A 513 -8.09 -33.81 37.26
C ARG A 513 -9.20 -32.76 37.25
N ASP A 514 -9.91 -32.60 36.14
CA ASP A 514 -11.05 -31.70 36.10
C ASP A 514 -12.19 -32.29 36.94
N ILE A 515 -13.21 -31.46 37.18
CA ILE A 515 -14.41 -31.85 37.91
C ILE A 515 -15.60 -31.42 37.08
N PHE A 516 -16.68 -32.19 37.14
CA PHE A 516 -17.97 -31.82 36.53
C PHE A 516 -18.39 -30.37 36.83
N GLN A 517 -18.63 -29.61 35.76
CA GLN A 517 -19.15 -28.24 35.81
C GLN A 517 -20.52 -28.16 35.12
N PRO A 518 -21.44 -27.31 35.61
CA PRO A 518 -22.70 -27.03 34.92
C PRO A 518 -22.46 -26.57 33.48
N PHE A 519 -23.11 -27.26 32.53
CA PHE A 519 -23.02 -26.97 31.11
C PHE A 519 -24.32 -26.37 30.60
N ILE A 520 -25.45 -27.10 30.71
CA ILE A 520 -26.78 -26.61 30.30
C ILE A 520 -27.85 -26.96 31.32
N THR A 521 -28.94 -26.21 31.28
CA THR A 521 -30.17 -26.47 32.02
C THR A 521 -31.22 -27.04 31.07
N VAL A 522 -31.93 -28.08 31.50
CA VAL A 522 -32.94 -28.75 30.69
C VAL A 522 -34.24 -28.84 31.48
N ASN A 523 -35.27 -28.17 30.98
CA ASN A 523 -36.64 -28.30 31.46
C ASN A 523 -37.36 -29.35 30.63
N VAL A 524 -37.86 -30.37 31.29
CA VAL A 524 -38.59 -31.48 30.67
C VAL A 524 -40.10 -31.18 30.67
N ALA A 525 -40.74 -31.29 29.51
CA ALA A 525 -42.14 -30.88 29.31
C ALA A 525 -43.17 -31.77 30.05
N SER A 526 -42.87 -33.05 30.24
CA SER A 526 -43.73 -33.99 30.97
C SER A 526 -42.89 -35.03 31.73
N GLY A 527 -43.33 -35.42 32.93
CA GLY A 527 -42.51 -36.17 33.90
C GLY A 527 -41.72 -37.33 33.28
N GLY A 528 -40.41 -37.35 33.53
CA GLY A 528 -39.47 -38.31 32.96
C GLY A 528 -38.05 -38.05 33.45
N ALA A 529 -37.20 -39.09 33.46
CA ALA A 529 -35.82 -38.98 33.91
C ALA A 529 -34.90 -38.65 32.74
N LEU A 530 -34.25 -37.48 32.76
CA LEU A 530 -33.34 -37.06 31.70
C LEU A 530 -32.08 -37.93 31.64
N ASN A 531 -31.65 -38.53 32.76
CA ASN A 531 -30.42 -39.31 32.91
C ASN A 531 -30.36 -40.65 32.14
N ASN A 532 -31.31 -40.94 31.27
CA ASN A 532 -31.24 -42.08 30.36
C ASN A 532 -30.30 -41.74 29.17
N PRO A 533 -29.25 -42.56 28.91
CA PRO A 533 -28.36 -42.39 27.76
C PRO A 533 -29.06 -42.24 26.40
N ASN A 534 -30.26 -42.82 26.23
CA ASN A 534 -31.01 -42.72 24.98
C ASN A 534 -31.54 -41.31 24.67
N ASN A 535 -31.54 -40.39 25.64
CA ASN A 535 -31.85 -38.98 25.42
C ASN A 535 -30.65 -38.19 24.85
N PHE A 536 -29.50 -38.84 24.70
CA PHE A 536 -28.26 -38.22 24.27
C PHE A 536 -27.67 -38.95 23.06
N VAL A 537 -26.90 -38.21 22.26
CA VAL A 537 -26.04 -38.77 21.22
C VAL A 537 -24.61 -38.35 21.55
N PHE A 538 -23.76 -39.33 21.86
CA PHE A 538 -22.36 -39.13 22.24
C PHE A 538 -21.41 -39.29 21.09
#